data_AF-A0A0N4YCA2-F1
#
_entry.id   AF-A0A0N4YCA2-F1
#
_cell.length_a   1.000
_cell.length_b   1.000
_cell.length_c   1.000
_cell.angle_alpha   90.00
_cell.angle_beta   90.00
_cell.angle_gamma   90.00
#
_symmetry.space_group_name_H-M   'P 1'
#
loop_
_entity.id
_entity.type
_entity.pdbx_description
1 polymer ?
#
loop_
_entity_poly.entity_id
_entity_poly.type
_entity_poly.pdbx_seq_one_letter_code
_entity_poly.pdbx_strand_id
1 'polypeptide(L)'
;MSRQKTQNTVVVKMTRDEIMEEFFTPLERLRTTPPAPAWCELADARLFMLLIRYKPAGVTRYAALNSIFMYMKHIYEDEEHGIEIFLNDEDFETVRKRKDLPVSEKNLRFEPRYRIRPSIAQIIQRLDKYWDMKAVEYNEGVPDGLEVHSDFFLPDGQFSEMLKEKEEENAAAAAAAASASSTSSKRRSRRGGSPDSGDH
;
A
#
# COMPACT_ATOMS: atom_id res chain seq x y z
N MET A 1 -44.78 -36.21 41.77
CA MET A 1 -45.42 -34.88 41.85
C MET A 1 -44.92 -34.04 40.68
N SER A 2 -45.76 -33.82 39.66
CA SER A 2 -45.37 -33.15 38.40
C SER A 2 -45.95 -31.73 38.38
N ARG A 3 -45.10 -30.69 38.31
CA ARG A 3 -45.52 -29.29 38.20
C ARG A 3 -45.64 -28.92 36.73
N GLN A 4 -46.87 -28.78 36.24
CA GLN A 4 -47.16 -28.19 34.94
C GLN A 4 -46.82 -26.70 34.97
N LYS A 5 -45.95 -26.27 34.04
CA LYS A 5 -45.56 -24.88 33.83
C LYS A 5 -46.57 -24.26 32.86
N THR A 6 -47.47 -23.42 33.36
CA THR A 6 -48.38 -22.63 32.54
C THR A 6 -47.58 -21.60 31.74
N GLN A 7 -47.53 -21.74 30.43
CA GLN A 7 -47.01 -20.71 29.53
C GLN A 7 -48.12 -19.69 29.29
N ASN A 8 -47.96 -18.48 29.82
CA ASN A 8 -48.80 -17.34 29.48
C ASN A 8 -48.37 -16.83 28.09
N THR A 9 -49.16 -17.15 27.07
CA THR A 9 -48.99 -16.58 25.73
C THR A 9 -49.59 -15.17 25.72
N VAL A 10 -48.75 -14.15 25.74
CA VAL A 10 -49.18 -12.75 25.57
C VAL A 10 -49.47 -12.54 24.09
N VAL A 11 -50.75 -12.48 23.73
CA VAL A 11 -51.17 -12.12 22.37
C VAL A 11 -51.18 -10.61 22.26
N VAL A 12 -50.10 -10.03 21.76
CA VAL A 12 -50.03 -8.60 21.43
C VAL A 12 -50.85 -8.39 20.16
N LYS A 13 -51.96 -7.65 20.28
CA LYS A 13 -52.78 -7.26 19.13
C LYS A 13 -52.15 -6.02 18.49
N MET A 14 -51.28 -6.23 17.51
CA MET A 14 -50.81 -5.15 16.64
C MET A 14 -51.76 -4.98 15.47
N THR A 15 -52.03 -3.73 15.10
CA THR A 15 -52.75 -3.39 13.89
C THR A 15 -51.91 -3.75 12.66
N ARG A 16 -52.55 -3.96 11.52
CA ARG A 16 -51.85 -4.28 10.27
C ARG A 16 -50.80 -3.22 9.93
N ASP A 17 -51.11 -1.96 10.19
CA ASP A 17 -50.21 -0.84 9.86
C ASP A 17 -48.99 -0.83 10.78
N GLU A 18 -49.15 -1.13 12.07
CA GLU A 18 -48.03 -1.31 13.01
C GLU A 18 -47.13 -2.50 12.63
N ILE A 19 -47.72 -3.62 12.17
CA ILE A 19 -46.96 -4.78 11.67
C ILE A 19 -46.17 -4.40 10.42
N MET A 20 -46.79 -3.65 9.50
CA MET A 20 -46.13 -3.22 8.27
C MET A 20 -45.00 -2.21 8.57
N GLU A 21 -45.16 -1.35 9.57
CA GLU A 21 -44.13 -0.41 9.97
C GLU A 21 -42.97 -1.10 10.70
N GLU A 22 -43.24 -2.03 11.61
CA GLU A 22 -42.19 -2.66 12.42
C GLU A 22 -41.41 -3.74 11.66
N PHE A 23 -42.10 -4.55 10.84
CA PHE A 23 -41.49 -5.70 10.15
C PHE A 23 -41.20 -5.46 8.67
N PHE A 24 -41.87 -4.49 8.05
CA PHE A 24 -41.75 -4.20 6.61
C PHE A 24 -41.30 -2.77 6.33
N THR A 25 -40.74 -2.07 7.33
CA THR A 25 -40.04 -0.81 7.08
C THR A 25 -38.96 -1.05 6.02
N PRO A 26 -38.89 -0.22 4.95
CA PRO A 26 -37.86 -0.37 3.94
C PRO A 26 -36.47 -0.35 4.60
N LEU A 27 -35.64 -1.36 4.30
CA LEU A 27 -34.27 -1.50 4.83
C LEU A 27 -33.43 -0.23 4.61
N GLU A 28 -33.81 0.60 3.66
CA GLU A 28 -33.26 1.93 3.37
C GLU A 28 -33.38 2.91 4.55
N ARG A 29 -34.46 2.85 5.37
CA ARG A 29 -34.64 3.71 6.56
C ARG A 29 -33.79 3.25 7.75
N LEU A 30 -33.58 1.95 7.90
CA LEU A 30 -32.63 1.37 8.87
C LEU A 30 -31.16 1.58 8.45
N ARG A 31 -30.94 1.90 7.17
CA ARG A 31 -29.65 2.26 6.59
C ARG A 31 -29.27 3.73 6.78
N THR A 32 -29.82 4.40 7.79
CA THR A 32 -29.22 5.63 8.34
C THR A 32 -27.93 5.24 9.05
N THR A 33 -26.94 4.83 8.25
CA THR A 33 -25.59 4.55 8.70
C THR A 33 -25.13 5.85 9.35
N PRO A 34 -24.79 5.86 10.65
CA PRO A 34 -24.23 7.05 11.27
C PRO A 34 -23.06 7.51 10.41
N PRO A 35 -22.86 8.84 10.24
CA PRO A 35 -21.78 9.35 9.41
C PRO A 35 -20.49 8.67 9.81
N ALA A 36 -19.75 8.17 8.81
CA ALA A 36 -18.53 7.42 9.04
C ALA A 36 -17.67 8.19 10.06
N PRO A 37 -17.20 7.54 11.14
CA PRO A 37 -16.53 8.24 12.21
C PRO A 37 -15.37 9.05 11.65
N ALA A 38 -15.40 10.36 11.90
CA ALA A 38 -14.41 11.29 11.37
C ALA A 38 -13.05 11.07 12.02
N TRP A 39 -11.99 11.48 11.31
CA TRP A 39 -10.66 11.61 11.88
C TRP A 39 -10.68 12.58 13.06
N CYS A 40 -10.08 12.18 14.16
CA CYS A 40 -9.84 13.04 15.33
C CYS A 40 -8.33 13.17 15.57
N GLU A 41 -7.94 14.15 16.37
CA GLU A 41 -6.53 14.42 16.70
C GLU A 41 -5.82 13.18 17.25
N LEU A 42 -6.52 12.38 18.05
CA LEU A 42 -5.96 11.16 18.61
C LEU A 42 -5.71 10.08 17.55
N ALA A 43 -6.63 9.92 16.60
CA ALA A 43 -6.44 8.98 15.49
C ALA A 43 -5.33 9.45 14.55
N ASP A 44 -5.22 10.76 14.32
CA ASP A 44 -4.12 11.34 13.55
C ASP A 44 -2.78 11.11 14.27
N ALA A 45 -2.69 11.37 15.57
CA ALA A 45 -1.48 11.11 16.37
C ALA A 45 -1.07 9.64 16.32
N ARG A 46 -2.03 8.72 16.42
CA ARG A 46 -1.78 7.29 16.26
C ARG A 46 -1.24 6.97 14.87
N LEU A 47 -1.87 7.49 13.82
CA LEU A 47 -1.40 7.28 12.45
C LEU A 47 0.04 7.77 12.30
N PHE A 48 0.36 8.99 12.75
CA PHE A 48 1.72 9.53 12.71
C PHE A 48 2.74 8.62 13.41
N MET A 49 2.41 8.11 14.60
CA MET A 49 3.28 7.20 15.33
C MET A 49 3.58 5.92 14.52
N LEU A 50 2.55 5.35 13.87
CA LEU A 50 2.69 4.15 13.04
C LEU A 50 3.44 4.43 11.73
N LEU A 51 3.29 5.63 11.17
CA LEU A 51 4.01 6.04 9.96
C LEU A 51 5.52 6.15 10.19
N ILE A 52 5.93 6.65 11.35
CA ILE A 52 7.34 6.70 11.74
C ILE A 52 7.90 5.29 11.87
N ARG A 53 7.12 4.35 12.42
CA ARG A 53 7.54 2.96 12.62
C ARG A 53 7.62 2.13 11.34
N TYR A 54 6.63 2.25 10.47
CA TYR A 54 6.47 1.32 9.34
C TYR A 54 6.79 1.90 7.96
N LYS A 55 6.91 3.24 7.81
CA LYS A 55 7.17 3.96 6.54
C LYS A 55 6.54 3.29 5.29
N PRO A 56 5.30 3.62 4.93
CA PRO A 56 4.57 2.96 3.84
C PRO A 56 4.99 3.45 2.44
N ALA A 57 6.26 3.26 2.08
CA ALA A 57 6.82 3.63 0.78
C ALA A 57 7.77 2.54 0.24
N GLY A 58 8.07 2.60 -1.06
CA GLY A 58 9.04 1.72 -1.71
C GLY A 58 8.58 0.26 -1.76
N VAL A 59 9.55 -0.67 -1.74
CA VAL A 59 9.28 -2.11 -1.90
C VAL A 59 8.41 -2.67 -0.78
N THR A 60 8.54 -2.15 0.44
CA THR A 60 7.77 -2.60 1.61
C THR A 60 6.42 -1.90 1.76
N ARG A 61 6.02 -1.01 0.82
CA ARG A 61 4.81 -0.19 0.89
C ARG A 61 3.57 -0.97 1.34
N TYR A 62 3.27 -2.09 0.68
CA TYR A 62 2.06 -2.85 0.96
C TYR A 62 2.10 -3.59 2.30
N ALA A 63 3.26 -4.14 2.67
CA ALA A 63 3.45 -4.79 3.96
C ALA A 63 3.31 -3.76 5.10
N ALA A 64 3.97 -2.60 4.95
CA ALA A 64 3.89 -1.49 5.89
C ALA A 64 2.46 -0.93 6.03
N LEU A 65 1.75 -0.71 4.91
CA LEU A 65 0.35 -0.28 4.93
C LEU A 65 -0.55 -1.28 5.65
N ASN A 66 -0.35 -2.58 5.43
CA ASN A 66 -1.11 -3.61 6.13
C ASN A 66 -0.83 -3.59 7.64
N SER A 67 0.44 -3.43 8.06
CA SER A 67 0.78 -3.25 9.47
C SER A 67 0.07 -2.03 10.06
N ILE A 68 0.19 -0.86 9.41
CA ILE A 68 -0.48 0.36 9.88
C ILE A 68 -1.99 0.15 10.00
N PHE A 69 -2.63 -0.49 9.02
CA PHE A 69 -4.05 -0.81 9.07
C PHE A 69 -4.42 -1.67 10.29
N MET A 70 -3.66 -2.74 10.55
CA MET A 70 -3.89 -3.62 11.71
C MET A 70 -3.72 -2.87 13.03
N TYR A 71 -2.67 -2.06 13.17
CA TYR A 71 -2.35 -1.31 14.38
C TYR A 71 -3.17 -0.02 14.57
N MET A 72 -3.82 0.48 13.52
CA MET A 72 -4.87 1.52 13.60
C MET A 72 -6.20 0.94 14.08
N LYS A 73 -6.43 -0.36 13.85
CA LYS A 73 -7.68 -1.02 14.26
C LYS A 73 -7.62 -1.48 15.72
N HIS A 74 -6.46 -1.96 16.14
CA HIS A 74 -6.24 -2.53 17.47
C HIS A 74 -4.91 -2.05 18.05
N ILE A 75 -4.86 -1.99 19.38
CA ILE A 75 -3.63 -1.73 20.14
C ILE A 75 -3.19 -3.05 20.74
N TYR A 76 -1.92 -3.39 20.60
CA TYR A 76 -1.34 -4.60 21.17
C TYR A 76 -0.43 -4.24 22.34
N GLU A 77 -0.44 -5.08 23.37
CA GLU A 77 0.31 -4.86 24.62
C GLU A 77 1.83 -4.89 24.43
N ASP A 78 2.30 -5.61 23.42
CA ASP A 78 3.71 -5.76 23.04
C ASP A 78 4.23 -4.61 22.17
N GLU A 79 3.38 -3.64 21.82
CA GLU A 79 3.82 -2.44 21.14
C GLU A 79 4.80 -1.63 22.00
N GLU A 80 5.68 -0.88 21.33
CA GLU A 80 6.61 0.02 22.01
C GLU A 80 5.88 1.18 22.71
N HIS A 81 6.63 1.94 23.50
CA HIS A 81 6.12 2.90 24.48
C HIS A 81 5.12 3.90 23.87
N GLY A 82 4.15 4.35 24.66
CA GLY A 82 3.21 5.41 24.26
C GLY A 82 1.86 4.89 23.76
N ILE A 83 1.54 3.61 23.94
CA ILE A 83 0.20 3.08 23.66
C ILE A 83 -0.86 3.57 24.64
N GLU A 84 -0.44 3.99 25.83
CA GLU A 84 -1.30 4.35 26.97
C GLU A 84 -2.28 5.47 26.64
N ILE A 85 -1.87 6.43 25.79
CA ILE A 85 -2.70 7.57 25.39
C ILE A 85 -3.87 7.17 24.48
N PHE A 86 -3.87 5.95 23.94
CA PHE A 86 -4.91 5.46 23.04
C PHE A 86 -5.88 4.49 23.72
N LEU A 87 -5.61 4.10 24.97
CA LEU A 87 -6.43 3.17 25.74
C LEU A 87 -7.55 3.88 26.50
N ASN A 88 -8.60 3.14 26.83
CA ASN A 88 -9.57 3.56 27.83
C ASN A 88 -8.98 3.38 29.24
N ASP A 89 -9.58 4.01 30.25
CA ASP A 89 -9.05 4.00 31.62
C ASP A 89 -8.92 2.57 32.20
N GLU A 90 -9.88 1.68 31.90
CA GLU A 90 -9.85 0.28 32.35
C GLU A 90 -8.71 -0.53 31.71
N ASP A 91 -8.53 -0.36 30.40
CA ASP A 91 -7.47 -1.03 29.63
C ASP A 91 -6.09 -0.49 30.02
N PHE A 92 -5.99 0.82 30.28
CA PHE A 92 -4.78 1.47 30.77
C PHE A 92 -4.35 0.87 32.12
N GLU A 93 -5.27 0.72 33.07
CA GLU A 93 -4.96 0.10 34.36
C GLU A 93 -4.57 -1.38 34.22
N THR A 94 -5.11 -2.08 33.22
CA THR A 94 -4.72 -3.46 32.90
C THR A 94 -3.26 -3.53 32.41
N VAL A 95 -2.90 -2.69 31.44
CA VAL A 95 -1.52 -2.60 30.92
C VAL A 95 -0.55 -2.17 32.02
N ARG A 96 -0.95 -1.22 32.87
CA ARG A 96 -0.15 -0.73 33.99
C ARG A 96 0.21 -1.84 34.99
N LYS A 97 -0.75 -2.69 35.35
CA LYS A 97 -0.53 -3.84 36.25
C LYS A 97 0.39 -4.90 35.64
N ARG A 98 0.50 -4.93 34.32
CA ARG A 98 1.24 -5.92 33.53
C ARG A 98 2.55 -5.38 32.95
N LYS A 99 2.95 -4.16 33.33
CA LYS A 99 4.11 -3.45 32.78
C LYS A 99 5.41 -4.27 32.85
N ASP A 100 5.63 -4.95 33.97
CA ASP A 100 6.86 -5.69 34.28
C ASP A 100 6.87 -7.13 33.76
N LEU A 101 5.79 -7.58 33.09
CA LEU A 101 5.78 -8.89 32.46
C LEU A 101 6.76 -8.96 31.28
N PRO A 102 7.35 -10.13 31.01
CA PRO A 102 8.18 -10.32 29.83
C PRO A 102 7.35 -10.14 28.55
N VAL A 103 7.99 -9.68 27.46
CA VAL A 103 7.32 -9.41 26.17
C VAL A 103 6.58 -10.64 25.64
N SER A 104 7.09 -11.85 25.89
CA SER A 104 6.43 -13.11 25.51
C SER A 104 5.07 -13.33 26.17
N GLU A 105 4.81 -12.68 27.30
CA GLU A 105 3.54 -12.75 28.04
C GLU A 105 2.62 -11.56 27.76
N LYS A 106 3.10 -10.55 27.02
CA LYS A 106 2.34 -9.36 26.60
C LYS A 106 1.55 -9.64 25.33
N ASN A 107 0.45 -10.38 25.47
CA ASN A 107 -0.35 -10.89 24.36
C ASN A 107 -1.77 -10.29 24.29
N LEU A 108 -2.05 -9.26 25.09
CA LEU A 108 -3.36 -8.64 25.08
C LEU A 108 -3.55 -7.70 23.88
N ARG A 109 -4.82 -7.60 23.46
CA ARG A 109 -5.28 -6.73 22.37
C ARG A 109 -6.42 -5.86 22.88
N PHE A 110 -6.31 -4.56 22.66
CA PHE A 110 -7.26 -3.55 23.10
C PHE A 110 -7.88 -2.79 21.93
N GLU A 111 -9.06 -2.24 22.17
CA GLU A 111 -9.71 -1.34 21.23
C GLU A 111 -9.27 0.10 21.49
N PRO A 112 -8.79 0.84 20.47
CA PRO A 112 -8.46 2.24 20.66
C PRO A 112 -9.68 3.08 21.03
N ARG A 113 -9.47 4.06 21.91
CA ARG A 113 -10.51 4.99 22.37
C ARG A 113 -11.03 5.95 21.29
N TYR A 114 -10.24 6.20 20.24
CA TYR A 114 -10.75 6.94 19.08
C TYR A 114 -11.77 6.11 18.30
N ARG A 115 -12.73 6.74 17.64
CA ARG A 115 -13.87 6.05 17.01
C ARG A 115 -13.58 5.52 15.61
N ILE A 116 -12.71 6.18 14.84
CA ILE A 116 -12.45 5.77 13.47
C ILE A 116 -11.71 4.44 13.42
N ARG A 117 -12.09 3.58 12.47
CA ARG A 117 -11.37 2.35 12.12
C ARG A 117 -11.08 2.44 10.61
N PRO A 118 -10.00 3.15 10.24
CA PRO A 118 -9.83 3.59 8.87
C PRO A 118 -9.56 2.40 7.94
N SER A 119 -10.12 2.45 6.74
CA SER A 119 -9.71 1.54 5.66
C SER A 119 -8.34 1.92 5.12
N ILE A 120 -7.68 1.00 4.40
CA ILE A 120 -6.41 1.28 3.72
C ILE A 120 -6.54 2.49 2.80
N ALA A 121 -7.67 2.62 2.08
CA ALA A 121 -7.93 3.77 1.20
C ALA A 121 -7.99 5.09 1.97
N GLN A 122 -8.59 5.10 3.17
CA GLN A 122 -8.63 6.30 4.02
C GLN A 122 -7.24 6.66 4.57
N ILE A 123 -6.39 5.66 4.85
CA ILE A 123 -5.00 5.87 5.27
C ILE A 123 -4.20 6.48 4.13
N ILE A 124 -4.31 5.95 2.90
CA ILE A 124 -3.66 6.50 1.70
C ILE A 124 -4.11 7.93 1.44
N GLN A 125 -5.42 8.22 1.52
CA GLN A 125 -5.92 9.58 1.37
C GLN A 125 -5.33 10.54 2.42
N ARG A 126 -5.06 10.04 3.63
CA ARG A 126 -4.44 10.83 4.70
C ARG A 126 -2.95 11.06 4.42
N LEU A 127 -2.24 10.05 3.90
CA LEU A 127 -0.85 10.16 3.44
C LEU A 127 -0.69 11.20 2.34
N ASP A 128 -1.52 11.13 1.30
CA ASP A 128 -1.50 12.07 0.16
C ASP A 128 -1.79 13.52 0.58
N LYS A 129 -2.50 13.70 1.70
CA LYS A 129 -2.74 15.03 2.29
C LYS A 129 -1.51 15.59 3.00
N TYR A 130 -0.71 14.73 3.63
CA TYR A 130 0.44 15.14 4.43
C TYR A 130 1.73 15.23 3.61
N TRP A 131 1.91 14.36 2.62
CA TRP A 131 3.10 14.26 1.80
C TRP A 131 2.74 14.06 0.34
N ASP A 132 3.62 14.54 -0.55
CA ASP A 132 3.60 14.12 -1.94
C ASP A 132 4.14 12.70 -2.06
N MET A 133 3.25 11.72 -1.96
CA MET A 133 3.61 10.30 -2.01
C MET A 133 4.28 9.90 -3.33
N LYS A 134 4.01 10.60 -4.44
CA LYS A 134 4.67 10.32 -5.73
C LYS A 134 6.14 10.72 -5.67
N ALA A 135 6.44 11.88 -5.09
CA ALA A 135 7.81 12.33 -4.87
C ALA A 135 8.54 11.42 -3.86
N VAL A 136 7.86 10.95 -2.82
CA VAL A 136 8.43 9.98 -1.87
C VAL A 136 8.79 8.69 -2.59
N GLU A 137 7.86 8.09 -3.34
CA GLU A 137 8.10 6.83 -4.05
C GLU A 137 9.22 6.94 -5.10
N TYR A 138 9.31 8.07 -5.81
CA TYR A 138 10.39 8.30 -6.77
C TYR A 138 11.78 8.31 -6.11
N ASN A 139 11.87 8.79 -4.87
CA ASN A 139 13.12 8.88 -4.11
C ASN A 139 13.41 7.61 -3.27
N GLU A 140 12.51 6.62 -3.25
CA GLU A 140 12.81 5.35 -2.60
C GLU A 140 13.77 4.54 -3.45
N GLY A 141 14.91 4.17 -2.87
CA GLY A 141 15.83 3.22 -3.49
C GLY A 141 15.22 1.82 -3.55
N VAL A 142 15.42 1.13 -4.66
CA VAL A 142 15.19 -0.32 -4.74
C VAL A 142 16.42 -1.01 -4.15
N PRO A 143 16.28 -1.83 -3.09
CA PRO A 143 17.42 -2.55 -2.52
C PRO A 143 18.03 -3.54 -3.52
N ASP A 144 19.35 -3.73 -3.41
CA ASP A 144 20.09 -4.67 -4.25
C ASP A 144 19.49 -6.09 -4.16
N GLY A 145 19.39 -6.76 -5.31
CA GLY A 145 18.86 -8.13 -5.42
C GLY A 145 17.35 -8.25 -5.59
N LEU A 146 16.61 -7.13 -5.56
CA LEU A 146 15.18 -7.08 -5.94
C LEU A 146 14.96 -6.67 -7.39
N GLU A 147 15.97 -6.07 -8.02
CA GLU A 147 15.97 -5.73 -9.43
C GLU A 147 16.80 -6.78 -10.19
N VAL A 148 16.13 -7.52 -11.08
CA VAL A 148 16.79 -8.43 -12.02
C VAL A 148 16.72 -7.77 -13.39
N HIS A 149 17.83 -7.22 -13.84
CA HIS A 149 17.98 -6.83 -15.24
C HIS A 149 18.15 -8.09 -16.07
N SER A 150 17.05 -8.59 -16.62
CA SER A 150 17.10 -9.57 -17.69
C SER A 150 17.15 -8.85 -19.03
N ASP A 151 18.03 -9.29 -19.92
CA ASP A 151 17.90 -8.94 -21.33
C ASP A 151 16.49 -9.34 -21.80
N PHE A 152 15.82 -8.42 -22.50
CA PHE A 152 14.48 -8.69 -23.00
C PHE A 152 14.57 -9.74 -24.11
N PHE A 153 14.07 -10.94 -23.83
CA PHE A 153 13.93 -11.99 -24.83
C PHE A 153 12.46 -12.15 -25.20
N LEU A 154 12.16 -12.18 -26.50
CA LEU A 154 10.86 -12.68 -26.94
C LEU A 154 10.77 -14.17 -26.61
N PRO A 155 9.62 -14.66 -26.09
CA PRO A 155 9.36 -16.09 -25.97
C PRO A 155 9.58 -16.82 -27.30
N ASP A 156 10.17 -18.02 -27.24
CA ASP A 156 10.37 -18.86 -28.41
C ASP A 156 9.03 -19.15 -29.09
N GLY A 157 8.88 -18.66 -30.31
CA GLY A 157 7.62 -18.69 -31.06
C GLY A 157 7.71 -17.95 -32.40
N GLN A 158 6.58 -17.83 -33.10
CA GLN A 158 6.49 -17.32 -34.48
C GLN A 158 7.08 -15.92 -34.68
N PHE A 159 7.15 -15.10 -33.62
CA PHE A 159 7.68 -13.74 -33.69
C PHE A 159 9.21 -13.66 -33.53
N SER A 160 9.84 -14.72 -32.99
CA SER A 160 11.30 -14.79 -32.84
C SER A 160 12.01 -14.95 -34.18
N GLU A 161 11.43 -15.74 -35.10
CA GLU A 161 11.95 -15.94 -36.45
C GLU A 161 11.82 -14.68 -37.29
N MET A 162 10.64 -14.03 -37.28
CA MET A 162 10.43 -12.75 -38.00
C MET A 162 11.36 -11.63 -37.52
N LEU A 163 11.71 -11.59 -36.23
CA LEU A 163 12.66 -10.61 -35.71
C LEU A 163 14.11 -10.95 -36.08
N LYS A 164 14.50 -12.23 -36.04
CA LYS A 164 15.81 -12.66 -36.52
C LYS A 164 16.01 -12.35 -38.00
N GLU A 165 15.02 -12.65 -38.84
CA GLU A 165 15.04 -12.31 -40.26
C GLU A 165 15.20 -10.81 -40.46
N LYS A 166 14.45 -9.99 -39.71
CA LYS A 166 14.54 -8.53 -39.79
C LYS A 166 15.87 -7.97 -39.26
N GLU A 167 16.43 -8.57 -38.22
CA GLU A 167 17.72 -8.19 -37.66
C GLU A 167 18.87 -8.57 -38.61
N GLU A 168 18.80 -9.74 -39.26
CA GLU A 168 19.73 -10.17 -40.30
C GLU A 168 19.63 -9.30 -41.56
N GLU A 169 18.42 -8.93 -41.99
CA GLU A 169 18.21 -7.97 -43.08
C GLU A 169 18.81 -6.60 -42.76
N ASN A 170 18.59 -6.09 -41.54
CA ASN A 170 19.17 -4.83 -41.09
C ASN A 170 20.69 -4.89 -40.96
N ALA A 171 21.24 -6.00 -40.45
CA ALA A 171 22.68 -6.22 -40.35
C ALA A 171 23.34 -6.36 -41.73
N ALA A 172 22.69 -7.06 -42.66
CA ALA A 172 23.13 -7.17 -44.05
C ALA A 172 23.05 -5.82 -44.78
N ALA A 173 22.00 -5.03 -44.55
CA ALA A 173 21.87 -3.68 -45.08
C ALA A 173 22.96 -2.74 -44.51
N ALA A 174 23.26 -2.83 -43.22
CA ALA A 174 24.32 -2.07 -42.57
C ALA A 174 25.72 -2.49 -43.09
N ALA A 175 25.96 -3.78 -43.29
CA ALA A 175 27.20 -4.31 -43.86
C ALA A 175 27.35 -3.96 -45.35
N ALA A 176 26.26 -3.96 -46.12
CA ALA A 176 26.23 -3.50 -47.51
C ALA A 176 26.50 -1.99 -47.61
N ALA A 177 25.94 -1.18 -46.70
CA ALA A 177 26.22 0.25 -46.62
C ALA A 177 27.69 0.52 -46.23
N ALA A 178 28.25 -0.24 -45.29
CA ALA A 178 29.65 -0.15 -44.89
C ALA A 178 30.61 -0.55 -46.03
N SER A 179 30.29 -1.60 -46.78
CA SER A 179 31.10 -2.05 -47.93
C SER A 179 30.96 -1.14 -49.16
N ALA A 180 29.81 -0.51 -49.37
CA ALA A 180 29.62 0.54 -50.39
C ALA A 180 30.41 1.83 -50.10
N SER A 181 30.73 2.11 -48.82
CA SER A 181 31.59 3.24 -48.45
C SER A 181 33.09 3.01 -48.77
N SER A 182 33.49 1.76 -49.06
CA SER A 182 34.90 1.38 -49.25
C SER A 182 35.41 1.44 -50.69
N THR A 183 34.55 1.73 -51.68
CA THR A 183 34.91 1.74 -53.12
C THR A 183 35.16 3.12 -53.72
N SER A 184 35.15 4.21 -52.95
CA SER A 184 35.36 5.57 -53.48
C SER A 184 36.57 6.33 -52.92
N SER A 185 37.67 5.65 -52.59
CA SER A 185 38.93 6.34 -52.22
C SER A 185 40.12 5.89 -53.05
N LYS A 186 40.19 6.37 -54.31
CA LYS A 186 41.45 6.44 -55.06
C LYS A 186 41.60 7.79 -55.78
N ARG A 187 42.66 8.50 -55.35
CA ARG A 187 43.39 9.63 -55.97
C ARG A 187 42.92 11.05 -55.64
N ARG A 188 43.64 11.69 -54.70
CA ARG A 188 44.57 12.79 -55.04
C ARG A 188 45.60 13.01 -53.93
N SER A 189 46.82 12.51 -54.14
CA SER A 189 48.01 12.97 -53.41
C SER A 189 48.39 14.36 -53.91
N ARG A 190 48.36 15.36 -53.03
CA ARG A 190 49.11 16.61 -53.16
C ARG A 190 49.58 17.08 -51.78
N ARG A 191 50.80 16.64 -51.44
CA ARG A 191 51.95 17.44 -50.98
C ARG A 191 51.63 18.83 -50.40
N GLY A 192 51.94 19.00 -49.11
CA GLY A 192 52.60 20.21 -48.61
C GLY A 192 51.92 20.94 -47.44
N GLY A 193 52.62 20.99 -46.30
CA GLY A 193 52.58 22.15 -45.40
C GLY A 193 51.94 21.95 -44.03
N SER A 194 52.76 21.54 -43.04
CA SER A 194 52.67 22.07 -41.67
C SER A 194 53.34 23.47 -41.70
N PRO A 195 52.95 24.48 -40.87
CA PRO A 195 53.23 24.43 -39.43
C PRO A 195 52.22 25.14 -38.48
N ASP A 196 52.12 24.59 -37.28
CA ASP A 196 52.33 25.21 -35.96
C ASP A 196 51.33 26.20 -35.29
N SER A 197 51.19 25.95 -33.98
CA SER A 197 50.98 26.86 -32.83
C SER A 197 49.60 27.47 -32.50
N GLY A 198 49.22 27.34 -31.22
CA GLY A 198 48.34 28.27 -30.54
C GLY A 198 47.55 27.72 -29.35
N ASP A 199 48.18 27.60 -28.18
CA ASP A 199 47.56 27.47 -26.85
C ASP A 199 46.53 28.59 -26.57
N HIS A 200 45.44 28.24 -25.87
CA HIS A 200 44.96 28.88 -24.64
C HIS A 200 43.81 28.09 -24.00
#